data_AF-A0A1C6BDR4-F1
#
_entry.id   AF-A0A1C6BDR4-F1
#
_cell.length_a   1.000
_cell.length_b   1.000
_cell.length_c   1.000
_cell.angle_alpha   90.00
_cell.angle_beta   90.00
_cell.angle_gamma   90.00
#
_symmetry.space_group_name_H-M   'P 1'
#
loop_
_entity.id
_entity.type
_entity.pdbx_description
1 polymer ?
#
loop_
_entity_poly.entity_id
_entity_poly.type
_entity_poly.pdbx_seq_one_letter_code
_entity_poly.pdbx_strand_id
1 'polypeptide(L)'
;MTGFVYRNAPKSIFHSWVEINFENQWYELEAFILDKTYIKKLQEQNSECTGAFCGYGVAVKDFRNLIIEFDRNNTYIQSEGINQDFGVYDCPDELLKEHHQEISAFKAFAYRHIGRHLMNRNVRKIRER
;
A
#
# COMPACT_ATOMS: atom_id res chain seq x y z
N MET A 1 7.27 8.26 12.35
CA MET A 1 7.10 6.82 12.06
C MET A 1 8.08 6.02 12.92
N THR A 2 7.60 5.00 13.62
CA THR A 2 8.39 4.23 14.62
C THR A 2 8.41 2.74 14.28
N GLY A 3 9.41 2.01 14.77
CA GLY A 3 9.51 0.55 14.60
C GLY A 3 10.81 0.09 13.94
N PHE A 4 11.33 -1.03 14.40
CA PHE A 4 12.58 -1.62 13.91
C PHE A 4 12.48 -2.00 12.42
N VAL A 5 11.36 -2.60 12.01
CA VAL A 5 11.15 -3.00 10.60
C VAL A 5 11.16 -1.79 9.67
N TYR A 6 10.48 -0.70 10.06
CA TYR A 6 10.42 0.52 9.26
C TYR A 6 11.79 1.19 9.08
N ARG A 7 12.59 1.31 10.14
CA ARG A 7 13.94 1.92 10.05
C ARG A 7 14.90 1.15 9.14
N ASN A 8 14.66 -0.15 8.96
CA ASN A 8 15.48 -1.01 8.12
C ASN A 8 14.89 -1.20 6.71
N ALA A 9 13.73 -0.59 6.43
CA ALA A 9 13.11 -0.65 5.11
C ALA A 9 13.89 0.22 4.11
N PRO A 10 13.85 -0.11 2.81
CA PRO A 10 14.37 0.74 1.75
C PRO A 10 13.73 2.14 1.78
N LYS A 11 14.45 3.15 1.27
CA LYS A 11 13.93 4.53 1.16
C LYS A 11 12.75 4.65 0.18
N SER A 12 12.76 3.83 -0.86
CA SER A 12 11.68 3.69 -1.85
C SER A 12 11.31 2.22 -1.93
N ILE A 13 10.02 1.90 -2.05
CA ILE A 13 9.49 0.55 -2.14
C ILE A 13 8.70 0.46 -3.45
N PHE A 14 8.74 -0.67 -4.15
CA PHE A 14 7.84 -0.84 -5.29
C PHE A 14 6.39 -0.80 -4.86
N HIS A 15 5.64 -0.11 -5.68
CA HIS A 15 4.21 -0.04 -5.61
C HIS A 15 3.70 -0.16 -7.04
N SER A 16 2.62 -0.91 -7.21
CA SER A 16 1.96 -1.10 -8.50
C SER A 16 0.46 -1.22 -8.26
N TRP A 17 -0.34 -0.73 -9.21
CA TRP A 17 -1.77 -0.99 -9.29
C TRP A 17 -2.08 -1.80 -10.56
N VAL A 18 -3.34 -2.21 -10.69
CA VAL A 18 -3.84 -2.85 -11.91
C VAL A 18 -4.70 -1.85 -12.66
N GLU A 19 -4.55 -1.78 -13.97
CA GLU A 19 -5.45 -1.03 -14.84
C GLU A 19 -6.38 -1.99 -15.58
N ILE A 20 -7.67 -1.65 -15.63
CA ILE A 20 -8.66 -2.42 -16.37
C ILE A 20 -9.38 -1.56 -17.40
N ASN A 21 -9.62 -2.11 -18.58
CA ASN A 21 -10.52 -1.52 -19.56
C ASN A 21 -11.93 -2.09 -19.36
N PHE A 22 -12.87 -1.24 -18.98
CA PHE A 22 -14.26 -1.60 -18.78
C PHE A 22 -15.15 -0.53 -19.40
N GLU A 23 -16.16 -0.93 -20.19
CA GLU A 23 -17.08 0.00 -20.87
C GLU A 23 -16.36 1.08 -21.73
N ASN A 24 -15.26 0.71 -22.40
CA ASN A 24 -14.39 1.61 -23.19
C ASN A 24 -13.68 2.70 -22.37
N GLN A 25 -13.55 2.53 -21.06
CA GLN A 25 -12.82 3.41 -20.16
C GLN A 25 -11.76 2.64 -19.37
N TRP A 26 -10.61 3.26 -19.14
CA TRP A 26 -9.56 2.71 -18.28
C TRP A 26 -9.78 3.14 -16.82
N TYR A 27 -9.62 2.20 -15.90
CA TYR A 27 -9.73 2.42 -14.47
C TYR A 27 -8.50 1.92 -13.73
N GLU A 28 -8.00 2.73 -12.80
CA GLU A 28 -6.85 2.41 -11.95
C GLU A 28 -7.35 1.79 -10.63
N LEU A 29 -6.90 0.57 -10.35
CA LEU A 29 -7.31 -0.22 -9.20
C LEU A 29 -6.13 -0.46 -8.26
N GLU A 30 -5.95 0.41 -7.28
CA GLU A 30 -4.90 0.31 -6.26
C GLU A 30 -5.42 -0.23 -4.92
N ALA A 31 -6.68 0.07 -4.59
CA ALA A 31 -7.20 -0.07 -3.23
C ALA A 31 -7.49 -1.52 -2.78
N PHE A 32 -7.09 -2.51 -3.56
CA PHE A 32 -7.22 -3.94 -3.21
C PHE A 32 -6.28 -4.39 -2.08
N ILE A 33 -5.30 -3.55 -1.71
CA ILE A 33 -4.26 -3.87 -0.71
C ILE A 33 -4.81 -3.97 0.71
N LEU A 34 -5.79 -3.13 1.07
CA LEU A 34 -6.33 -3.02 2.42
C LEU A 34 -7.82 -3.37 2.46
N ASP A 35 -8.23 -4.15 3.46
CA ASP A 35 -9.64 -4.48 3.65
C ASP A 35 -10.40 -3.37 4.40
N LYS A 36 -11.71 -3.30 4.17
CA LYS A 36 -12.63 -2.35 4.80
C LYS A 36 -12.58 -2.35 6.32
N THR A 37 -12.45 -3.53 6.95
CA THR A 37 -12.45 -3.65 8.41
C THR A 37 -11.22 -2.97 8.97
N TYR A 38 -10.06 -3.24 8.40
CA TYR A 38 -8.81 -2.61 8.80
C TYR A 38 -8.84 -1.08 8.62
N ILE A 39 -9.34 -0.60 7.47
CA ILE A 39 -9.48 0.85 7.21
C ILE A 39 -10.38 1.52 8.25
N LYS A 40 -11.55 0.94 8.54
CA LYS A 40 -12.47 1.46 9.54
C LYS A 40 -11.80 1.56 10.91
N LYS A 41 -11.06 0.52 11.32
CA LYS A 41 -10.31 0.54 12.58
C LYS A 41 -9.20 1.58 12.61
N LEU A 42 -8.53 1.83 11.49
CA LEU A 42 -7.56 2.92 11.40
C LEU A 42 -8.23 4.30 11.52
N GLN A 43 -9.38 4.50 10.90
CA GLN A 43 -10.15 5.74 11.00
C GLN A 43 -10.64 5.98 12.44
N GLU A 44 -11.13 4.94 13.11
CA GLU A 44 -11.52 4.97 14.54
C GLU A 44 -10.34 5.34 15.44
N GLN A 45 -9.17 4.74 15.23
CA GLN A 45 -7.96 5.02 16.03
C GLN A 45 -7.38 6.42 15.83
N ASN A 46 -7.69 7.06 14.71
CA ASN A 46 -7.17 8.38 14.35
C ASN A 46 -8.34 9.36 14.14
N SER A 47 -9.37 9.31 15.00
CA SER A 47 -10.64 10.05 14.86
C SER A 47 -10.50 11.53 14.53
N GLU A 48 -9.45 12.18 15.02
CA GLU A 48 -9.18 13.61 14.84
C GLU A 48 -8.61 13.97 13.45
N CYS A 49 -8.16 13.01 12.66
CA CYS A 49 -7.55 13.26 11.35
C CYS A 49 -8.62 13.45 10.25
N THR A 50 -8.89 14.69 9.86
CA THR A 50 -9.92 15.05 8.87
C THR A 50 -9.39 15.33 7.46
N GLY A 51 -8.08 15.18 7.23
CA GLY A 51 -7.44 15.51 5.96
C GLY A 51 -6.45 14.44 5.52
N ALA A 52 -5.28 14.88 5.09
CA ALA A 52 -4.26 13.96 4.61
C ALA A 52 -3.78 13.01 5.70
N PHE A 53 -3.58 11.75 5.33
CA PHE A 53 -3.10 10.71 6.23
C PHE A 53 -2.02 9.88 5.54
N CYS A 54 -0.91 9.69 6.26
CA CYS A 54 0.21 8.88 5.79
C CYS A 54 0.71 7.97 6.93
N GLY A 55 0.53 6.67 6.76
CA GLY A 55 0.92 5.66 7.72
C GLY A 55 0.10 4.38 7.59
N TYR A 56 0.57 3.30 8.21
CA TYR A 56 -0.18 2.03 8.30
C TYR A 56 -0.58 1.40 6.96
N GLY A 57 0.12 1.73 5.87
CA GLY A 57 -0.20 1.28 4.52
C GLY A 57 -1.15 2.22 3.75
N VAL A 58 -1.49 3.38 4.31
CA VAL A 58 -2.33 4.41 3.68
C VAL A 58 -1.52 5.68 3.45
N ALA A 59 -1.63 6.28 2.27
CA ALA A 59 -1.10 7.61 1.94
C ALA A 59 -2.09 8.33 1.01
N VAL A 60 -2.99 9.13 1.58
CA VAL A 60 -4.09 9.80 0.84
C VAL A 60 -4.29 11.25 1.30
N LYS A 61 -4.97 12.05 0.47
CA LYS A 61 -5.36 13.45 0.77
C LYS A 61 -6.59 13.58 1.67
N ASP A 62 -7.53 12.64 1.55
CA ASP A 62 -8.74 12.60 2.36
C ASP A 62 -8.90 11.22 2.98
N PHE A 63 -8.54 11.13 4.27
CA PHE A 63 -8.60 9.87 5.00
C PHE A 63 -10.02 9.44 5.37
N ARG A 64 -11.00 10.35 5.34
CA ARG A 64 -12.38 10.06 5.72
C ARG A 64 -13.17 9.51 4.53
N ASN A 65 -12.90 10.02 3.35
CA ASN A 65 -13.61 9.68 2.13
C ASN A 65 -12.74 8.84 1.17
N LEU A 66 -12.30 7.69 1.66
CA LEU A 66 -11.53 6.73 0.88
C LEU A 66 -12.44 6.00 -0.12
N ILE A 67 -12.06 6.02 -1.40
CA ILE A 67 -12.74 5.28 -2.47
C ILE A 67 -11.97 3.99 -2.72
N ILE A 68 -12.44 2.90 -2.09
CA ILE A 68 -11.77 1.58 -2.12
C ILE A 68 -12.57 0.52 -2.85
N GLU A 69 -13.83 0.78 -3.13
CA GLU A 69 -14.65 -0.09 -3.97
C GLU A 69 -14.67 0.42 -5.39
N PHE A 70 -14.64 -0.52 -6.32
CA PHE A 70 -14.83 -0.23 -7.72
C PHE A 70 -16.33 -0.12 -8.02
N ASP A 71 -16.79 1.08 -8.37
CA ASP A 71 -18.09 1.37 -8.95
C ASP A 71 -17.91 2.37 -10.10
N ARG A 72 -17.20 1.93 -11.16
CA ARG A 72 -16.85 2.77 -12.32
C ARG A 72 -16.04 4.02 -11.92
N ASN A 73 -15.16 3.86 -10.94
CA ASN A 73 -14.25 4.89 -10.44
C ASN A 73 -12.84 4.31 -10.29
N ASN A 74 -11.83 5.19 -10.29
CA ASN A 74 -10.49 4.81 -9.85
C ASN A 74 -10.49 4.60 -8.33
N THR A 75 -9.58 3.76 -7.84
CA THR A 75 -9.42 3.50 -6.41
C THR A 75 -7.95 3.69 -6.03
N TYR A 76 -7.72 4.43 -4.95
CA TYR A 76 -6.37 4.74 -4.46
C TYR A 76 -6.27 4.58 -2.95
N ILE A 77 -5.11 4.13 -2.48
CA ILE A 77 -4.84 3.98 -1.05
C ILE A 77 -3.44 4.45 -0.66
N GLN A 78 -2.50 4.56 -1.60
CA GLN A 78 -1.12 5.02 -1.38
C GLN A 78 -0.65 6.05 -2.41
N SER A 79 -1.57 6.72 -3.12
CA SER A 79 -1.23 7.70 -4.17
C SER A 79 -0.28 8.81 -3.70
N GLU A 80 -0.39 9.29 -2.45
CA GLU A 80 0.50 10.33 -1.90
C GLU A 80 1.89 9.81 -1.52
N GLY A 81 2.11 8.48 -1.59
CA GLY A 81 3.39 7.84 -1.33
C GLY A 81 4.28 7.66 -2.56
N ILE A 82 3.76 7.96 -3.77
CA ILE A 82 4.47 7.79 -5.03
C ILE A 82 5.52 8.90 -5.17
N ASN A 83 6.79 8.52 -5.28
CA ASN A 83 7.90 9.46 -5.45
C ASN A 83 8.58 9.36 -6.82
N GLN A 84 8.29 8.31 -7.59
CA GLN A 84 8.79 8.06 -8.93
C GLN A 84 7.79 7.17 -9.65
N ASP A 85 7.47 7.55 -10.89
CA ASP A 85 6.59 6.78 -11.78
C ASP A 85 7.46 6.08 -12.84
N PHE A 86 7.24 4.78 -13.02
CA PHE A 86 7.93 3.94 -14.00
C PHE A 86 7.09 3.71 -15.27
N GLY A 87 5.85 4.18 -15.31
CA GLY A 87 4.93 4.02 -16.43
C GLY A 87 4.17 2.69 -16.39
N VAL A 88 3.56 2.37 -17.54
CA VAL A 88 2.67 1.22 -17.70
C VAL A 88 3.43 0.05 -18.30
N TYR A 89 3.22 -1.13 -17.72
CA TYR A 89 3.79 -2.39 -18.19
C TYR A 89 2.67 -3.40 -18.45
N ASP A 90 2.81 -4.19 -19.51
CA ASP A 90 1.84 -5.23 -19.87
C ASP A 90 1.82 -6.37 -18.85
N CYS A 91 2.94 -6.61 -18.16
CA CYS A 91 3.03 -7.61 -17.11
C CYS A 91 4.02 -7.21 -16.01
N PRO A 92 3.82 -7.70 -14.77
CA PRO A 92 4.70 -7.38 -13.64
C PRO A 92 6.12 -7.93 -13.81
N ASP A 93 6.30 -9.02 -14.58
CA ASP A 93 7.62 -9.62 -14.78
C ASP A 93 8.57 -8.70 -15.57
N GLU A 94 8.05 -7.97 -16.55
CA GLU A 94 8.83 -6.99 -17.32
C GLU A 94 9.23 -5.79 -16.44
N LEU A 95 8.28 -5.24 -15.68
CA LEU A 95 8.54 -4.19 -14.69
C LEU A 95 9.64 -4.61 -13.72
N LEU A 96 9.52 -5.81 -13.13
CA LEU A 96 10.47 -6.30 -12.14
C LEU A 96 11.83 -6.63 -12.77
N LYS A 97 11.88 -7.06 -14.03
CA LYS A 97 13.14 -7.30 -14.73
C LYS A 97 13.92 -6.00 -14.93
N GLU A 98 13.23 -4.91 -15.28
CA GLU A 98 13.86 -3.60 -15.50
C GLU A 98 14.20 -2.88 -14.19
N HIS A 99 13.34 -3.00 -13.17
CA HIS A 99 13.40 -2.16 -11.99
C HIS A 99 13.58 -2.90 -10.64
N HIS A 100 13.93 -4.19 -10.60
CA HIS A 100 14.06 -4.98 -9.35
C HIS A 100 14.70 -4.25 -8.15
N GLN A 101 14.17 -4.49 -6.94
CA GLN A 101 14.83 -4.05 -5.70
C GLN A 101 15.85 -5.08 -5.25
N GLU A 102 17.10 -4.65 -5.18
CA GLU A 102 18.12 -5.44 -4.53
C GLU A 102 17.87 -5.54 -3.02
N ILE A 103 17.72 -6.78 -2.55
CA ILE A 103 17.70 -7.11 -1.13
C ILE A 103 18.78 -8.15 -0.86
N SER A 104 19.65 -7.89 0.12
CA SER A 104 20.68 -8.85 0.48
C SER A 104 20.05 -10.15 1.02
N ALA A 105 20.68 -11.29 0.78
CA ALA A 105 20.17 -12.59 1.21
C ALA A 105 19.84 -12.63 2.72
N PHE A 106 20.66 -11.98 3.55
CA PHE A 106 20.41 -11.84 4.98
C PHE A 106 19.16 -11.00 5.29
N LYS A 107 18.97 -9.85 4.62
CA LYS A 107 17.76 -9.03 4.78
C LYS A 107 16.51 -9.77 4.30
N ALA A 108 16.61 -10.48 3.17
CA ALA A 108 15.53 -11.30 2.64
C ALA A 108 15.12 -12.39 3.63
N PHE A 109 16.10 -13.07 4.24
CA PHE A 109 15.88 -14.07 5.27
C PHE A 109 15.20 -13.45 6.51
N ALA A 110 15.76 -12.37 7.05
CA ALA A 110 15.19 -11.68 8.22
C ALA A 110 13.77 -11.17 7.96
N TYR A 111 13.49 -10.62 6.78
CA TYR A 111 12.15 -10.18 6.40
C TYR A 111 11.16 -11.35 6.33
N ARG A 112 11.56 -12.44 5.65
CA ARG A 112 10.73 -13.65 5.48
C ARG A 112 10.42 -14.34 6.80
N HIS A 113 11.37 -14.41 7.73
CA HIS A 113 11.23 -15.21 8.95
C HIS A 113 10.83 -14.40 10.18
N ILE A 114 11.04 -13.08 10.19
CA ILE A 114 10.77 -12.22 11.36
C ILE A 114 9.90 -11.03 10.95
N GLY A 115 10.38 -10.23 9.99
CA GLY A 115 9.77 -8.95 9.62
C GLY A 115 8.28 -9.06 9.27
N ARG A 116 7.93 -9.94 8.34
CA ARG A 116 6.53 -10.12 7.90
C ARG A 116 5.60 -10.55 9.04
N HIS A 117 6.09 -11.34 10.00
CA HIS A 117 5.26 -11.82 11.11
C HIS A 117 4.98 -10.70 12.11
N LEU A 118 5.97 -9.83 12.38
CA LEU A 118 5.79 -8.64 13.20
C LEU A 118 4.80 -7.66 12.55
N MET A 119 4.93 -7.42 11.24
CA MET A 119 4.00 -6.58 10.47
C MET A 119 2.58 -7.14 10.51
N ASN A 120 2.41 -8.44 10.20
CA ASN A 120 1.10 -9.08 10.18
C ASN A 120 0.43 -9.10 11.56
N ARG A 121 1.21 -9.26 12.64
CA ARG A 121 0.69 -9.16 14.01
C ARG A 121 0.19 -7.75 14.32
N ASN A 122 0.89 -6.71 13.84
CA ASN A 122 0.44 -5.32 14.01
C ASN A 122 -0.84 -5.03 13.22
N VAL A 123 -0.89 -5.48 11.96
CA VAL A 123 -2.10 -5.36 11.11
C VAL A 123 -3.29 -6.04 11.80
N ARG A 124 -3.10 -7.28 12.28
CA ARG A 124 -4.14 -8.02 13.01
C ARG A 124 -4.60 -7.28 14.26
N LYS A 125 -3.67 -6.78 15.08
CA LYS A 125 -4.00 -6.01 16.29
C LYS A 125 -4.84 -4.76 16.00
N ILE A 126 -4.57 -4.08 14.88
CA ILE A 126 -5.37 -2.92 14.47
C ILE A 126 -6.75 -3.37 13.99
N ARG A 127 -6.82 -4.43 13.17
CA ARG A 127 -8.08 -4.97 12.62
C ARG A 127 -9.03 -5.52 13.71
N GLU A 128 -8.49 -6.11 14.76
CA GLU A 128 -9.25 -6.78 15.84
C GLU A 128 -9.53 -5.89 17.07
N ARG A 129 -8.99 -4.66 17.11
CA ARG A 129 -9.29 -3.68 18.16
C ARG A 129 -10.70 -3.15 18.03
#